data_AF-A0A7V3RDI8-F1
#
_entry.id   AF-A0A7V3RDI8-F1
#
_cell.length_a   1.000
_cell.length_b   1.000
_cell.length_c   1.000
_cell.angle_alpha   90.00
_cell.angle_beta   90.00
_cell.angle_gamma   90.00
#
_symmetry.space_group_name_H-M   'P 1'
#
loop_
_entity.id
_entity.type
_entity.pdbx_description
1 polymer ?
#
loop_
_entity_poly.entity_id
_entity_poly.type
_entity_poly.pdbx_seq_one_letter_code
_entity_poly.pdbx_strand_id
1 'polypeptide(L)'
;TTARIVKTVIDMAKKDGIKVGLFRPITLWPFPYKRLSELSSNVKNVLTVEMSYGQMVEDVKLAVEGKADTPFFGRSAGVVPTPAEILEAIKKIVRR
;
A
#
# COMPACT_ATOMS: atom_id res chain seq x y z
N THR A 1 7.36 12.10 -3.75
CA THR A 1 6.27 11.62 -2.86
C THR A 1 6.19 10.12 -2.94
N THR A 2 5.77 9.46 -1.86
CA THR A 2 5.66 7.99 -1.77
C THR A 2 4.87 7.39 -2.93
N ALA A 3 3.78 8.03 -3.38
CA ALA A 3 3.01 7.58 -4.53
C ALA A 3 3.82 7.49 -5.85
N ARG A 4 4.79 8.40 -6.08
CA ARG A 4 5.67 8.34 -7.28
C ARG A 4 6.64 7.17 -7.20
N ILE A 5 7.14 6.88 -6.00
CA ILE A 5 7.99 5.72 -5.73
C ILE A 5 7.20 4.44 -6.01
N VAL A 6 5.98 4.32 -5.47
CA VAL A 6 5.11 3.16 -5.69
C VAL A 6 4.74 2.96 -7.17
N LYS A 7 4.59 4.01 -7.98
CA LYS A 7 4.42 3.85 -9.44
C LYS A 7 5.61 3.11 -10.08
N THR A 8 6.83 3.46 -9.68
CA THR A 8 8.05 2.76 -10.15
C THR A 8 8.05 1.31 -9.69
N VAL A 9 7.61 1.05 -8.45
CA VAL A 9 7.48 -0.31 -7.90
C VAL A 9 6.48 -1.14 -8.71
N ILE A 10 5.36 -0.57 -9.17
CA ILE A 10 4.38 -1.28 -10.01
C ILE A 10 5.02 -1.71 -11.34
N ASP A 11 5.79 -0.83 -11.98
CA ASP A 11 6.49 -1.17 -13.21
C ASP A 11 7.52 -2.29 -12.99
N MET A 12 8.22 -2.29 -11.85
CA MET A 12 9.14 -3.37 -11.48
C MET A 12 8.40 -4.68 -11.17
N ALA A 13 7.34 -4.62 -10.38
CA ALA A 13 6.53 -5.79 -10.00
C ALA A 13 5.89 -6.45 -11.23
N LYS A 14 5.49 -5.66 -12.23
CA LYS A 14 4.97 -6.16 -13.51
C LYS A 14 5.99 -7.01 -14.26
N LYS A 15 7.29 -6.65 -14.22
CA LYS A 15 8.38 -7.45 -14.84
C LYS A 15 8.54 -8.81 -14.15
N ASP A 16 8.22 -8.86 -12.86
CA ASP A 16 8.24 -10.09 -12.06
C ASP A 16 6.92 -10.88 -12.13
N GLY A 17 5.98 -10.47 -13.01
CA GLY A 17 4.68 -11.13 -13.17
C GLY A 17 3.69 -10.89 -12.01
N ILE A 18 4.01 -9.99 -11.08
CA ILE A 18 3.19 -9.69 -9.92
C ILE A 18 2.18 -8.59 -10.28
N LYS A 19 0.88 -8.88 -10.12
CA LYS A 19 -0.19 -7.90 -10.34
C LYS A 19 -0.34 -7.00 -9.13
N VAL A 20 -0.02 -5.72 -9.28
CA VAL A 20 -0.13 -4.70 -8.22
C VAL A 20 -0.84 -3.46 -8.77
N GLY A 21 -1.72 -2.87 -7.96
CA GLY A 21 -2.37 -1.58 -8.24
C GLY A 21 -1.96 -0.52 -7.21
N LEU A 22 -2.31 0.74 -7.49
CA LEU A 22 -2.09 1.87 -6.58
C LEU A 22 -3.42 2.50 -6.18
N PHE A 23 -3.73 2.51 -4.89
CA PHE A 23 -4.69 3.43 -4.30
C PHE A 23 -3.93 4.59 -3.66
N ARG A 24 -4.21 5.82 -4.12
CA ARG A 24 -3.60 7.04 -3.58
C ARG A 24 -4.71 7.96 -3.07
N PRO A 25 -4.90 8.10 -1.76
CA PRO A 25 -5.70 9.17 -1.19
C PRO A 25 -5.17 10.53 -1.65
N ILE A 26 -6.05 11.37 -2.21
CA ILE A 26 -5.75 12.79 -2.47
C ILE A 26 -6.20 13.63 -1.28
N THR A 27 -7.37 13.30 -0.74
CA THR A 27 -7.93 13.86 0.48
C THR A 27 -7.69 12.87 1.62
N LEU A 28 -7.03 13.31 2.70
CA LEU A 28 -6.80 12.50 3.89
C LEU A 28 -7.95 12.62 4.89
N TRP A 29 -8.58 13.79 4.96
CA TRP A 29 -9.78 14.02 5.75
C TRP A 29 -10.82 14.82 4.95
N PRO A 30 -12.06 14.33 4.80
CA PRO A 30 -12.51 12.99 5.18
C PRO A 30 -11.78 11.89 4.38
N PHE A 31 -11.46 10.77 5.04
CA PHE A 31 -10.77 9.65 4.39
C PHE A 31 -11.71 8.91 3.41
N PRO A 32 -11.22 8.46 2.23
CA PRO A 32 -12.04 7.82 1.20
C PRO A 32 -12.40 6.35 1.50
N TYR A 33 -13.06 6.07 2.63
CA TYR A 33 -13.37 4.71 3.08
C TYR A 33 -14.13 3.88 2.05
N LYS A 34 -15.22 4.43 1.47
CA LYS A 34 -16.07 3.71 0.52
C LYS A 34 -15.27 3.16 -0.65
N ARG A 35 -14.42 3.98 -1.26
CA ARG A 35 -13.65 3.59 -2.44
C ARG A 35 -12.61 2.53 -2.11
N LEU A 36 -11.93 2.65 -0.98
CA LEU A 36 -10.96 1.65 -0.55
C LEU A 36 -11.64 0.32 -0.22
N SER A 37 -12.81 0.35 0.40
CA SER A 37 -13.60 -0.85 0.71
C SER A 37 -14.01 -1.63 -0.54
N GLU A 38 -14.52 -0.94 -1.57
CA GLU A 38 -14.88 -1.54 -2.88
C GLU A 38 -13.69 -2.24 -3.55
N LEU A 39 -12.51 -1.60 -3.52
CA LEU A 39 -11.30 -2.16 -4.12
C LEU A 39 -10.79 -3.36 -3.32
N SER A 40 -10.94 -3.33 -2.00
CA SER A 40 -10.46 -4.37 -1.09
C SER A 40 -11.12 -5.72 -1.34
N SER A 41 -12.37 -5.76 -1.80
CA SER A 41 -13.07 -6.99 -2.19
C SER A 41 -12.45 -7.74 -3.37
N ASN A 42 -11.58 -7.09 -4.15
CA ASN A 42 -11.01 -7.64 -5.39
C ASN A 42 -9.53 -8.00 -5.26
N VAL A 43 -8.94 -7.85 -4.07
CA VAL A 43 -7.52 -8.08 -3.82
C VAL A 43 -7.33 -8.91 -2.56
N LYS A 44 -6.24 -9.67 -2.50
CA LYS A 44 -5.89 -10.45 -1.29
C LYS A 44 -5.22 -9.59 -0.22
N ASN A 45 -4.50 -8.56 -0.64
CA ASN A 45 -3.64 -7.75 0.22
C ASN A 45 -3.77 -6.26 -0.15
N VAL A 46 -3.81 -5.40 0.87
CA VAL A 46 -3.72 -3.94 0.78
C VAL A 46 -2.51 -3.48 1.60
N LEU A 47 -1.37 -3.31 0.91
CA LEU A 47 -0.14 -2.83 1.54
C LEU A 47 -0.16 -1.31 1.72
N THR A 48 -0.13 -0.86 2.96
CA THR A 48 0.01 0.57 3.29
C THR A 48 1.49 0.95 3.33
N VAL A 49 1.88 1.88 2.46
CA VAL A 49 3.26 2.39 2.36
C VAL A 49 3.29 3.84 2.85
N GLU A 50 3.99 4.10 3.97
CA GLU A 50 4.04 5.43 4.57
C GLU A 50 5.47 5.87 4.90
N MET A 51 5.67 7.19 4.89
CA MET A 51 6.82 7.84 5.52
C MET A 51 6.46 8.31 6.93
N SER A 52 5.75 7.46 7.68
CA SER A 52 5.29 7.68 9.05
C SER A 52 5.30 6.36 9.83
N TYR A 53 4.93 6.40 11.12
CA TYR A 53 4.71 5.21 11.96
C TYR A 53 3.30 4.61 11.84
N GLY A 54 2.58 4.90 10.76
CA GLY A 54 1.27 4.30 10.47
C GLY A 54 0.10 5.19 10.81
N GLN A 55 0.22 6.50 10.59
CA GLN A 55 -0.82 7.49 10.88
C GLN A 55 -2.17 7.19 10.22
N MET A 56 -2.19 6.50 9.08
CA MET A 56 -3.43 6.17 8.35
C MET A 56 -3.70 4.65 8.33
N VAL A 57 -2.92 3.85 9.05
CA VAL A 57 -3.04 2.38 9.03
C VAL A 57 -4.38 1.94 9.60
N GLU A 58 -4.88 2.65 10.62
CA GLU A 58 -6.16 2.37 11.24
C GLU A 58 -7.32 2.67 10.29
N ASP A 59 -7.27 3.79 9.56
CA ASP A 59 -8.26 4.14 8.53
C ASP A 59 -8.28 3.12 7.38
N VAL A 60 -7.11 2.65 6.96
CA VAL A 60 -7.00 1.59 5.94
C VAL A 60 -7.62 0.29 6.46
N LYS A 61 -7.27 -0.14 7.68
CA LYS A 61 -7.85 -1.34 8.30
C LYS A 61 -9.36 -1.23 8.43
N LEU A 62 -9.86 -0.08 8.86
CA LEU A 62 -11.29 0.18 9.00
C LEU A 62 -12.00 0.14 7.64
N ALA A 63 -11.43 0.75 6.61
CA ALA A 63 -11.99 0.72 5.26
C ALA A 63 -12.01 -0.68 4.64
N VAL A 64 -10.95 -1.46 4.89
CA VAL A 64 -10.78 -2.83 4.36
C VAL A 64 -11.70 -3.80 5.07
N GLU A 65 -11.95 -3.64 6.37
CA GLU A 65 -12.93 -4.41 7.14
C GLU A 65 -12.72 -5.94 7.01
N GLY A 66 -11.45 -6.37 7.01
CA GLY A 66 -11.08 -7.80 6.89
C GLY A 66 -11.27 -8.42 5.50
N LYS A 67 -11.70 -7.67 4.48
CA LYS A 67 -11.86 -8.17 3.09
C LYS A 67 -10.53 -8.57 2.43
N ALA A 68 -9.43 -8.01 2.93
CA ALA A 68 -8.06 -8.27 2.49
C ALA A 68 -7.10 -8.13 3.69
N ASP A 69 -5.94 -8.78 3.61
CA ASP A 69 -4.86 -8.56 4.58
C ASP A 69 -4.32 -7.13 4.46
N THR A 70 -3.95 -6.52 5.58
CA THR A 70 -3.52 -5.10 5.65
C THR A 70 -2.09 -4.95 6.16
N PRO A 71 -1.07 -5.47 5.43
CA PRO A 71 0.32 -5.29 5.81
C PRO A 71 0.73 -3.81 5.76
N PHE A 72 1.71 -3.45 6.59
CA PHE A 72 2.23 -2.09 6.69
C PHE A 72 3.72 -2.05 6.39
N PHE A 73 4.14 -1.05 5.61
CA PHE A 73 5.53 -0.72 5.37
C PHE A 73 5.75 0.77 5.63
N GLY A 74 6.31 1.07 6.80
CA GLY A 74 6.61 2.44 7.24
C GLY A 74 8.10 2.77 7.21
N ARG A 75 8.43 4.01 6.89
CA ARG A 75 9.74 4.63 7.16
C ARG A 75 9.53 5.92 7.94
N SER A 76 10.40 6.24 8.88
CA SER A 76 10.28 7.42 9.74
C SER A 76 11.58 8.25 9.71
N ALA A 77 11.64 9.32 10.48
CA ALA A 77 12.84 10.15 10.65
C ALA A 77 13.42 10.69 9.32
N GLY A 78 12.56 11.05 8.37
CA GLY A 78 12.97 11.60 7.08
C GLY A 78 13.53 10.56 6.09
N VAL A 79 13.51 9.27 6.43
CA VAL A 79 13.99 8.20 5.54
C VAL A 79 12.99 7.99 4.41
N VAL A 80 13.45 8.22 3.17
CA VAL A 80 12.67 7.94 1.96
C VAL A 80 12.82 6.46 1.60
N PRO A 81 11.73 5.69 1.50
CA PRO A 81 11.82 4.29 1.09
C PRO A 81 12.25 4.18 -0.37
N THR A 82 13.10 3.19 -0.68
CA THR A 82 13.49 2.92 -2.07
C THR A 82 12.46 2.02 -2.77
N PRO A 83 12.35 2.09 -4.12
CA PRO A 83 11.51 1.16 -4.87
C PRO A 83 11.85 -0.31 -4.61
N ALA A 84 13.14 -0.63 -4.49
CA ALA A 84 13.61 -2.00 -4.26
C ALA A 84 13.12 -2.55 -2.92
N GLU A 85 13.19 -1.75 -1.83
CA GLU A 85 12.72 -2.19 -0.52
C GLU A 85 11.21 -2.46 -0.49
N ILE A 86 10.42 -1.61 -1.15
CA ILE A 86 8.96 -1.81 -1.24
C ILE A 86 8.66 -3.05 -2.11
N LEU A 87 9.38 -3.27 -3.21
CA LEU A 87 9.22 -4.46 -4.04
C LEU A 87 9.52 -5.74 -3.26
N GLU A 88 10.58 -5.76 -2.47
CA GLU A 88 10.90 -6.90 -1.61
C GLU A 88 9.82 -7.14 -0.54
N ALA A 89 9.24 -6.08 0.02
CA ALA A 89 8.10 -6.22 0.93
C ALA A 89 6.89 -6.86 0.21
N ILE A 90 6.56 -6.40 -1.01
CA ILE A 90 5.49 -6.98 -1.83
C ILE A 90 5.76 -8.47 -2.11
N LYS A 91 6.98 -8.84 -2.52
CA LYS A 91 7.36 -10.24 -2.78
C LYS A 91 7.18 -11.13 -1.55
N LYS A 92 7.53 -10.63 -0.36
CA LYS A 92 7.33 -11.37 0.90
C LYS A 92 5.85 -11.59 1.21
N ILE A 93 4.99 -10.63 0.87
CA ILE A 93 3.55 -10.75 1.06
C ILE A 93 2.94 -11.75 0.08
N VAL A 94 3.32 -11.69 -1.21
CA VAL A 94 2.76 -12.57 -2.26
C VAL A 94 3.18 -14.04 -2.10
N ARG A 95 4.34 -14.30 -1.48
CA ARG A 95 4.84 -15.65 -1.20
C ARG A 95 4.18 -16.32 0.01
N ARG A 96 3.46 -15.57 0.84
CA ARG A 96 2.68 -16.10 1.96
C ARG A 96 1.31 -16.54 1.46
#